data_AF-A0A9D5C4L3-F1
#
_entry.id   AF-A0A9D5C4L3-F1
#
_cell.length_a   1.000
_cell.length_b   1.000
_cell.length_c   1.000
_cell.angle_alpha   90.00
_cell.angle_beta   90.00
_cell.angle_gamma   90.00
#
_symmetry.space_group_name_H-M   'P 1'
#
loop_
_entity.id
_entity.type
_entity.pdbx_description
1 polymer ?
#
loop_
_entity_poly.entity_id
_entity_poly.type
_entity_poly.pdbx_seq_one_letter_code
_entity_poly.pdbx_strand_id
1 'polypeptide(L)'
;MTEALVRKKPGMASVKDMPILQDGPPPGGFAPVRYARRIPTKGPSAVAIFLAAFGTFAWGMYQVGKGNKIRRELKEEKYAARRAILPMLQAEEDERFVGEWKKYLEEEARIMKDVPGWKVGENVYNSGKWMPPATGELRPEVWRDLGFLLTFASLVEIQSRYASVRDAEPPGFSYWHLVDVALIPLIVLVLKSYWEVQLVEAY
;
A
#
# COMPACT_ATOMS: atom_id res chain seq x y z
N MET A 1 -57.33 71.65 -20.19
CA MET A 1 -58.75 71.32 -19.91
C MET A 1 -59.30 70.18 -20.81
N THR A 2 -58.46 69.30 -21.36
CA THR A 2 -58.90 68.19 -22.24
C THR A 2 -58.97 66.84 -21.52
N GLU A 3 -58.24 66.67 -20.42
CA GLU A 3 -58.20 65.41 -19.66
C GLU A 3 -59.57 65.00 -19.10
N ALA A 4 -60.41 65.96 -18.75
CA ALA A 4 -61.77 65.70 -18.26
C ALA A 4 -62.68 65.07 -19.34
N LEU A 5 -62.38 65.28 -20.62
CA LEU A 5 -63.09 64.64 -21.72
C LEU A 5 -62.56 63.22 -22.00
N VAL A 6 -61.25 63.01 -21.79
CA VAL A 6 -60.59 61.72 -22.04
C VAL A 6 -60.88 60.70 -20.94
N ARG A 7 -60.83 61.10 -19.66
CA ARG A 7 -61.04 60.22 -18.50
C ARG A 7 -62.49 60.22 -18.01
N LYS A 8 -63.44 60.48 -18.89
CA LYS A 8 -64.85 60.72 -18.53
C LYS A 8 -65.50 59.47 -17.92
N LYS A 9 -66.11 59.63 -16.73
CA LYS A 9 -67.01 58.64 -16.12
C LYS A 9 -68.47 59.15 -16.19
N PRO A 10 -69.46 58.31 -16.55
CA PRO A 10 -70.86 58.73 -16.56
C PRO A 10 -71.32 59.12 -15.13
N GLY A 11 -71.92 60.30 -14.98
CA GLY A 11 -72.41 60.83 -13.69
C GLY A 11 -71.43 61.70 -12.90
N MET A 12 -70.32 62.14 -13.49
CA MET A 12 -69.31 62.98 -12.82
C MET A 12 -69.81 64.44 -12.64
N ALA A 13 -69.90 64.94 -11.41
CA ALA A 13 -70.33 66.32 -11.11
C ALA A 13 -69.16 67.31 -11.00
N SER A 14 -67.95 66.83 -10.67
CA SER A 14 -66.75 67.66 -10.51
C SER A 14 -65.50 66.96 -11.06
N VAL A 15 -64.51 67.75 -11.46
CA VAL A 15 -63.20 67.26 -11.96
C VAL A 15 -62.48 66.38 -10.94
N LYS A 16 -62.80 66.49 -9.64
CA LYS A 16 -62.20 65.65 -8.57
C LYS A 16 -62.62 64.18 -8.65
N ASP A 17 -63.76 63.87 -9.26
CA ASP A 17 -64.32 62.52 -9.31
C ASP A 17 -63.86 61.73 -10.56
N MET A 18 -62.83 62.23 -11.25
CA MET A 18 -62.26 61.55 -12.41
C MET A 18 -61.67 60.18 -12.00
N PRO A 19 -61.94 59.11 -12.75
CA PRO A 19 -61.35 57.80 -12.51
C PRO A 19 -59.84 57.86 -12.73
N ILE A 20 -59.09 57.49 -11.69
CA ILE A 20 -57.64 57.33 -11.72
C ILE A 20 -57.38 55.85 -11.37
N LEU A 21 -57.09 55.06 -12.39
CA LEU A 21 -56.63 53.68 -12.23
C LEU A 21 -55.11 53.69 -12.37
N GLN A 22 -54.41 53.70 -11.24
CA GLN A 22 -52.96 53.60 -11.18
C GLN A 22 -52.56 52.16 -10.85
N ASP A 23 -51.43 51.72 -11.41
CA ASP A 23 -50.83 50.46 -10.99
C ASP A 23 -50.33 50.63 -9.55
N GLY A 24 -50.74 49.71 -8.68
CA GLY A 24 -50.54 49.81 -7.25
C GLY A 24 -50.62 48.44 -6.60
N PRO A 25 -50.08 48.29 -5.38
CA PRO A 25 -50.19 47.03 -4.67
C PRO A 25 -51.67 46.68 -4.47
N PRO A 26 -52.03 45.40 -4.52
CA PRO A 26 -53.39 44.98 -4.22
C PRO A 26 -53.79 45.43 -2.80
N PRO A 27 -55.09 45.64 -2.54
CA PRO A 27 -55.56 45.95 -1.18
C PRO A 27 -55.21 44.78 -0.26
N GLY A 28 -54.20 44.96 0.62
CA GLY A 28 -53.62 43.92 1.47
C GLY A 28 -52.10 43.72 1.29
N GLY A 29 -51.49 44.31 0.27
CA GLY A 29 -50.05 44.25 0.03
C GLY A 29 -49.55 42.90 -0.51
N PHE A 30 -48.25 42.79 -0.73
CA PHE A 30 -47.60 41.55 -1.18
C PHE A 30 -47.23 40.64 -0.01
N ALA A 31 -47.07 39.35 -0.28
CA ALA A 31 -46.56 38.40 0.71
C ALA A 31 -45.18 38.86 1.25
N PRO A 32 -44.90 38.65 2.54
CA PRO A 32 -43.67 39.11 3.16
C PRO A 32 -42.45 38.44 2.52
N VAL A 33 -41.66 39.22 1.80
CA VAL A 33 -40.42 38.77 1.18
C VAL A 33 -39.36 38.59 2.26
N ARG A 34 -38.84 37.37 2.38
CA ARG A 34 -37.81 37.04 3.36
C ARG A 34 -36.45 37.49 2.85
N TYR A 35 -35.90 38.54 3.44
CA TYR A 35 -34.60 39.12 3.06
C TYR A 35 -33.42 38.59 3.90
N ALA A 36 -33.69 38.02 5.08
CA ALA A 36 -32.65 37.56 6.00
C ALA A 36 -32.11 36.18 5.62
N ARG A 37 -30.78 36.03 5.65
CA ARG A 37 -30.09 34.74 5.49
C ARG A 37 -30.42 33.81 6.67
N ARG A 38 -30.93 32.61 6.39
CA ARG A 38 -31.14 31.56 7.40
C ARG A 38 -30.40 30.29 7.00
N ILE A 39 -29.21 30.10 7.58
CA ILE A 39 -28.47 28.85 7.43
C ILE A 39 -28.74 28.00 8.67
N PRO A 40 -29.40 26.83 8.54
CA PRO A 40 -29.64 25.96 9.66
C PRO A 40 -28.35 25.20 10.03
N THR A 41 -27.85 25.40 11.25
CA THR A 41 -26.74 24.63 11.81
C THR A 41 -27.27 23.34 12.46
N LYS A 42 -27.56 22.32 11.64
CA LYS A 42 -28.12 21.02 12.09
C LYS A 42 -27.05 19.95 12.35
N GLY A 43 -25.81 20.37 12.63
CA GLY A 43 -24.70 19.45 12.91
C GLY A 43 -24.71 18.92 14.35
N PRO A 44 -24.08 17.76 14.61
CA PRO A 44 -23.82 17.31 15.97
C PRO A 44 -22.97 18.34 16.72
N SER A 45 -23.16 18.42 18.04
CA SER A 45 -22.37 19.32 18.89
C SER A 45 -20.88 18.92 18.86
N ALA A 46 -20.00 19.89 19.11
CA ALA A 46 -18.55 19.63 19.13
C ALA A 46 -18.17 18.49 20.10
N VAL A 47 -18.83 18.43 21.26
CA VAL A 47 -18.64 17.38 22.26
C VAL A 47 -19.09 16.02 21.72
N ALA A 48 -20.21 15.96 20.99
CA ALA A 48 -20.67 14.70 20.40
C ALA A 48 -19.69 14.15 19.37
N ILE A 49 -19.12 15.02 18.52
CA ILE A 49 -18.09 14.63 17.54
C ILE A 49 -16.83 14.13 18.26
N PHE A 50 -16.37 14.85 19.29
CA PHE A 50 -15.17 14.49 20.03
C PHE A 50 -15.33 13.14 20.74
N LEU A 51 -16.45 12.92 21.44
CA LEU A 51 -16.71 11.66 22.13
C LEU A 51 -16.87 10.49 21.16
N ALA A 52 -17.48 10.72 20.00
CA ALA A 52 -17.58 9.69 18.97
C ALA A 52 -16.20 9.30 18.43
N ALA A 53 -15.35 10.28 18.11
CA ALA A 53 -13.99 10.03 17.65
C ALA A 53 -13.12 9.34 18.71
N PHE A 54 -13.20 9.79 19.97
CA PHE A 54 -12.48 9.19 21.08
C PHE A 54 -12.97 7.76 21.35
N GLY A 55 -14.28 7.52 21.33
CA GLY A 55 -14.88 6.21 21.55
C GLY A 55 -14.49 5.21 20.47
N THR A 56 -14.55 5.60 19.19
CA THR A 56 -14.12 4.74 18.09
C THR A 56 -12.63 4.45 18.13
N PHE A 57 -11.80 5.44 18.48
CA PHE A 57 -10.36 5.25 18.63
C PHE A 57 -10.02 4.29 19.78
N ALA A 58 -10.61 4.52 20.97
CA ALA A 58 -10.37 3.67 22.13
C ALA A 58 -10.77 2.21 21.86
N TRP A 59 -11.93 2.01 21.22
CA TRP A 59 -12.40 0.69 20.80
C TRP A 59 -11.51 0.06 19.73
N GLY A 60 -11.09 0.84 18.72
CA GLY A 60 -10.18 0.39 17.68
C GLY A 60 -8.85 -0.10 18.25
N MET A 61 -8.26 0.66 19.17
CA MET A 61 -7.01 0.28 19.84
C MET A 61 -7.16 -0.99 20.69
N TYR A 62 -8.30 -1.18 21.35
CA TYR A 62 -8.60 -2.42 22.06
C TYR A 62 -8.64 -3.64 21.12
N GLN A 63 -9.30 -3.51 19.96
CA GLN A 63 -9.35 -4.59 18.97
C GLN A 63 -7.99 -4.88 18.34
N VAL A 64 -7.19 -3.86 18.06
CA VAL A 64 -5.79 -4.02 17.62
C VAL A 64 -4.98 -4.79 18.66
N GLY A 65 -5.15 -4.48 19.95
CA GLY A 65 -4.50 -5.22 21.04
C GLY A 65 -4.84 -6.72 21.03
N LYS A 66 -6.13 -7.06 20.86
CA LYS A 66 -6.57 -8.46 20.71
C LYS A 66 -5.96 -9.13 19.48
N GLY A 67 -6.00 -8.47 18.34
CA GLY A 67 -5.41 -8.98 17.10
C GLY A 67 -3.90 -9.20 17.22
N ASN A 68 -3.18 -8.30 17.90
CA ASN A 68 -1.74 -8.43 18.14
C ASN A 68 -1.42 -9.64 19.03
N LYS A 69 -2.24 -9.91 20.04
CA LYS A 69 -2.09 -11.09 20.90
C LYS A 69 -2.20 -12.37 20.08
N ILE A 70 -3.25 -12.50 19.26
CA ILE A 70 -3.45 -13.66 18.39
C ILE A 70 -2.30 -13.81 17.38
N ARG A 71 -1.87 -12.71 16.75
CA ARG A 71 -0.73 -12.73 15.82
C ARG A 71 0.57 -13.16 16.49
N ARG A 72 0.76 -12.83 17.76
CA ARG A 72 1.93 -13.26 18.53
C ARG A 72 1.86 -14.77 18.82
N GLU A 73 0.71 -15.26 19.25
CA GLU A 73 0.49 -16.70 19.49
C GLU A 73 0.74 -17.53 18.22
N LEU A 74 0.24 -17.10 17.06
CA LEU A 74 0.50 -17.76 15.78
C LEU A 74 1.99 -17.73 15.38
N LYS A 75 2.70 -16.64 15.65
CA LYS A 75 4.15 -16.56 15.42
C LYS A 75 4.91 -17.49 16.36
N GLU A 76 4.51 -17.56 17.62
CA GLU A 76 5.09 -18.46 18.61
C GLU A 76 4.90 -19.92 18.23
N GLU A 77 3.72 -20.29 17.72
CA GLU A 77 3.44 -21.61 17.15
C GLU A 77 4.40 -21.92 15.98
N LYS A 78 4.52 -21.00 15.02
CA LYS A 78 5.45 -21.14 13.89
C LYS A 78 6.90 -21.32 14.37
N TYR A 79 7.35 -20.52 15.33
CA TYR A 79 8.70 -20.65 15.89
C TYR A 79 8.88 -21.93 16.71
N ALA A 80 7.83 -22.43 17.37
CA ALA A 80 7.87 -23.72 18.06
C ALA A 80 8.02 -24.87 17.06
N ALA A 81 7.26 -24.86 15.97
CA ALA A 81 7.37 -25.85 14.90
C ALA A 81 8.77 -25.86 14.28
N ARG A 82 9.32 -24.68 13.97
CA ARG A 82 10.71 -24.56 13.46
C ARG A 82 11.75 -25.09 14.44
N ARG A 83 11.64 -24.73 15.72
CA ARG A 83 12.56 -25.24 16.76
C ARG A 83 12.49 -26.76 16.92
N ALA A 84 11.33 -27.38 16.69
CA ALA A 84 11.17 -28.82 16.78
C ALA A 84 11.91 -29.56 15.65
N ILE A 85 11.91 -29.01 14.42
CA ILE A 85 12.58 -29.64 13.27
C ILE A 85 14.05 -29.24 13.11
N LEU A 86 14.47 -28.12 13.73
CA LEU A 86 15.81 -27.56 13.59
C LEU A 86 16.96 -28.55 13.90
N PRO A 87 16.90 -29.40 14.94
CA PRO A 87 17.98 -30.36 15.20
C PRO A 87 18.20 -31.36 14.07
N MET A 88 17.14 -31.77 13.37
CA MET A 88 17.23 -32.70 12.24
C MET A 88 17.89 -32.02 11.04
N LEU A 89 17.43 -30.81 10.69
CA LEU A 89 18.01 -30.02 9.60
C LEU A 89 19.48 -29.68 9.87
N GLN A 90 19.82 -29.36 11.13
CA GLN A 90 21.20 -29.09 11.51
C GLN A 90 22.08 -30.34 11.35
N ALA A 91 21.58 -31.53 11.70
CA ALA A 91 22.32 -32.77 11.52
C ALA A 91 22.57 -33.09 10.03
N GLU A 92 21.56 -32.92 9.17
CA GLU A 92 21.71 -33.09 7.72
C GLU A 92 22.74 -32.12 7.12
N GLU A 93 22.72 -30.86 7.58
CA GLU A 93 23.67 -29.84 7.17
C GLU A 93 25.09 -30.14 7.66
N ASP A 94 25.24 -30.60 8.90
CA ASP A 94 26.53 -31.01 9.47
C ASP A 94 27.11 -32.22 8.69
N GLU A 95 26.30 -33.20 8.31
CA GLU A 95 26.72 -34.33 7.46
C GLU A 95 27.19 -33.86 6.08
N ARG A 96 26.42 -32.97 5.44
CA ARG A 96 26.79 -32.34 4.17
C ARG A 96 28.13 -31.61 4.28
N PHE A 97 28.28 -30.78 5.30
CA PHE A 97 29.48 -29.98 5.52
C PHE A 97 30.71 -30.84 5.76
N VAL A 98 30.62 -31.88 6.61
CA VAL A 98 31.73 -32.81 6.84
C VAL A 98 32.10 -33.56 5.56
N GLY A 99 31.12 -33.93 4.74
CA GLY A 99 31.35 -34.53 3.43
C GLY A 99 32.15 -33.62 2.49
N GLU A 100 31.74 -32.36 2.34
CA GLU A 100 32.45 -31.37 1.52
C GLU A 100 33.83 -31.04 2.11
N TRP A 101 33.95 -30.96 3.43
CA TRP A 101 35.21 -30.69 4.11
C TRP A 101 36.25 -31.80 3.86
N LYS A 102 35.83 -33.06 3.86
CA LYS A 102 36.72 -34.20 3.51
C LYS A 102 37.24 -34.08 2.08
N LYS A 103 36.37 -33.78 1.11
CA LYS A 103 36.78 -33.55 -0.28
C LYS A 103 37.78 -32.41 -0.39
N TYR A 104 37.53 -31.31 0.33
CA TYR A 104 38.44 -30.17 0.36
C TYR A 104 39.83 -30.55 0.89
N LEU A 105 39.91 -31.32 1.98
CA LEU A 105 41.18 -31.80 2.54
C LEU A 105 41.92 -32.79 1.62
N GLU A 106 41.20 -33.68 0.93
CA GLU A 106 41.77 -34.60 -0.06
C GLU A 106 42.38 -33.83 -1.25
N GLU A 107 41.68 -32.81 -1.71
CA GLU A 107 42.14 -31.90 -2.76
C GLU A 107 43.35 -31.08 -2.32
N GLU A 108 43.32 -30.53 -1.10
CA GLU A 108 44.45 -29.82 -0.50
C GLU A 108 45.69 -30.71 -0.45
N ALA A 109 45.56 -31.96 0.03
CA ALA A 109 46.67 -32.92 0.10
C ALA A 109 47.25 -33.25 -1.28
N ARG A 110 46.37 -33.38 -2.29
CA ARG A 110 46.77 -33.65 -3.68
C ARG A 110 47.56 -32.49 -4.29
N ILE A 111 47.08 -31.26 -4.07
CA ILE A 111 47.66 -30.04 -4.66
C ILE A 111 48.96 -29.64 -3.94
N MET A 112 49.01 -29.75 -2.60
CA MET A 112 50.11 -29.24 -1.78
C MET A 112 51.23 -30.25 -1.50
N LYS A 113 51.20 -31.44 -2.11
CA LYS A 113 52.18 -32.52 -1.91
C LYS A 113 53.64 -32.09 -2.13
N ASP A 114 53.89 -31.13 -3.01
CA ASP A 114 55.23 -30.72 -3.44
C ASP A 114 55.76 -29.49 -2.67
N VAL A 115 54.97 -28.91 -1.75
CA VAL A 115 55.32 -27.69 -1.02
C VAL A 115 55.96 -28.03 0.34
N PRO A 116 57.22 -27.63 0.61
CA PRO A 116 57.90 -27.97 1.85
C PRO A 116 57.29 -27.24 3.05
N GLY A 117 57.04 -27.98 4.15
CA GLY A 117 56.54 -27.43 5.41
C GLY A 117 55.01 -27.25 5.49
N TRP A 118 54.27 -27.58 4.42
CA TRP A 118 52.80 -27.55 4.43
C TRP A 118 52.23 -28.74 5.20
N LYS A 119 51.32 -28.48 6.14
CA LYS A 119 50.56 -29.51 6.86
C LYS A 119 49.09 -29.42 6.45
N VAL A 120 48.60 -30.49 5.82
CA VAL A 120 47.20 -30.58 5.37
C VAL A 120 46.25 -30.46 6.56
N GLY A 121 45.23 -29.62 6.45
CA GLY A 121 44.21 -29.44 7.48
C GLY A 121 44.71 -28.80 8.78
N GLU A 122 45.85 -28.09 8.76
CA GLU A 122 46.32 -27.34 9.92
C GLU A 122 45.34 -26.20 10.26
N ASN A 123 44.93 -26.11 11.53
CA ASN A 123 44.00 -25.07 11.96
C ASN A 123 44.71 -23.71 11.99
N VAL A 124 44.20 -22.76 11.21
CA VAL A 124 44.70 -21.37 11.16
C VAL A 124 44.45 -20.64 12.49
N TYR A 125 43.45 -21.07 13.26
CA TYR A 125 43.11 -20.46 14.54
C TYR A 125 43.82 -21.12 15.72
N ASN A 126 44.51 -20.32 16.52
CA ASN A 126 45.28 -20.78 17.68
C ASN A 126 44.44 -21.14 18.92
N SER A 127 43.11 -20.97 18.86
CA SER A 127 42.24 -21.07 20.04
C SER A 127 41.79 -22.51 20.37
N GLY A 128 42.10 -23.48 19.51
CA GLY A 128 41.64 -24.87 19.64
C GLY A 128 40.12 -25.05 19.45
N LYS A 129 39.39 -23.97 19.19
CA LYS A 129 37.96 -23.99 18.88
C LYS A 129 37.76 -24.13 17.38
N TRP A 130 36.72 -24.86 17.00
CA TRP A 130 36.28 -24.90 15.62
C TRP A 130 35.60 -23.58 15.25
N MET A 131 35.88 -23.09 14.05
CA MET A 131 35.27 -21.92 13.45
C MET A 131 34.84 -22.29 12.02
N PRO A 132 33.67 -21.82 11.55
CA PRO A 132 33.27 -22.05 10.17
C PRO A 132 34.27 -21.38 9.21
N PRO A 133 34.54 -21.99 8.04
CA PRO A 133 35.45 -21.42 7.06
C PRO A 133 34.89 -20.09 6.53
N ALA A 134 35.76 -19.10 6.37
CA ALA A 134 35.37 -17.78 5.88
C ALA A 134 35.21 -17.80 4.35
N THR A 135 34.10 -17.24 3.85
CA THR A 135 33.86 -17.06 2.41
C THR A 135 34.61 -15.85 1.85
N GLY A 136 35.10 -14.94 2.71
CA GLY A 136 35.78 -13.69 2.30
C GLY A 136 34.85 -12.55 1.89
N GLU A 137 33.58 -12.85 1.65
CA GLU A 137 32.53 -11.85 1.36
C GLU A 137 31.74 -11.48 2.62
N LEU A 138 31.37 -10.20 2.74
CA LEU A 138 30.48 -9.73 3.81
C LEU A 138 29.03 -10.04 3.46
N ARG A 139 28.40 -10.94 4.21
CA ARG A 139 26.99 -11.37 4.05
C ARG A 139 26.64 -11.87 2.64
N PRO A 140 27.29 -12.95 2.15
CA PRO A 140 27.00 -13.52 0.83
C PRO A 140 25.53 -13.96 0.67
N GLU A 141 24.83 -14.28 1.76
CA GLU A 141 23.40 -14.63 1.78
C GLU A 141 22.49 -13.50 1.27
N VAL A 142 22.85 -12.23 1.51
CA VAL A 142 22.01 -11.08 1.13
C VAL A 142 22.12 -10.77 -0.36
N TRP A 143 23.29 -11.02 -0.98
CA TRP A 143 23.50 -10.75 -2.41
C TRP A 143 22.68 -11.68 -3.31
N ARG A 144 22.45 -12.92 -2.86
CA ARG A 144 21.53 -13.87 -3.51
C ARG A 144 20.11 -13.30 -3.60
N ASP A 145 19.67 -12.58 -2.57
CA ASP A 145 18.36 -11.94 -2.51
C ASP A 145 18.32 -10.59 -3.27
N LEU A 146 19.40 -9.81 -3.21
CA LEU A 146 19.51 -8.53 -3.91
C LEU A 146 19.52 -8.67 -5.43
N GLY A 147 20.09 -9.75 -5.97
CA GLY A 147 20.02 -10.04 -7.40
C GLY A 147 18.58 -10.15 -7.91
N PHE A 148 17.68 -10.68 -7.09
CA PHE A 148 16.24 -10.75 -7.38
C PHE A 148 15.53 -9.40 -7.22
N LEU A 149 15.94 -8.58 -6.26
CA LEU A 149 15.39 -7.22 -6.11
C LEU A 149 15.83 -6.29 -7.23
N LEU A 150 17.05 -6.44 -7.76
CA LEU A 150 17.53 -5.68 -8.90
C LEU A 150 16.82 -6.09 -10.20
N THR A 151 16.54 -7.39 -10.41
CA THR A 151 15.71 -7.83 -11.54
C THR A 151 14.28 -7.33 -11.41
N PHE A 152 13.69 -7.38 -10.21
CA PHE A 152 12.36 -6.82 -9.96
C PHE A 152 12.31 -5.30 -10.18
N ALA A 153 13.29 -4.54 -9.68
CA ALA A 153 13.40 -3.10 -9.90
C ALA A 153 13.57 -2.78 -11.38
N SER A 154 14.38 -3.54 -12.11
CA SER A 154 14.54 -3.37 -13.57
C SER A 154 13.24 -3.66 -14.32
N LEU A 155 12.45 -4.65 -13.89
CA LEU A 155 11.12 -4.94 -14.43
C LEU A 155 10.13 -3.80 -14.16
N VAL A 156 10.17 -3.19 -12.98
CA VAL A 156 9.33 -2.01 -12.65
C VAL A 156 9.75 -0.80 -13.48
N GLU A 157 11.05 -0.58 -13.69
CA GLU A 157 11.55 0.50 -14.53
C GLU A 157 11.20 0.29 -16.01
N ILE A 158 11.28 -0.95 -16.48
CA ILE A 158 10.81 -1.38 -17.80
C ILE A 158 9.31 -1.11 -17.93
N GLN A 159 8.49 -1.46 -16.92
CA GLN A 159 7.05 -1.18 -16.90
C GLN A 159 6.75 0.33 -16.94
N SER A 160 7.54 1.15 -16.21
CA SER A 160 7.42 2.62 -16.25
C SER A 160 7.78 3.20 -17.62
N ARG A 161 8.79 2.64 -18.30
CA ARG A 161 9.15 3.03 -19.67
C ARG A 161 8.08 2.59 -20.68
N TYR A 162 7.51 1.41 -20.52
CA TYR A 162 6.37 0.96 -21.34
C TYR A 162 5.13 1.85 -21.19
N ALA A 163 4.83 2.32 -19.98
CA ALA A 163 3.70 3.22 -19.74
C ALA A 163 3.81 4.53 -20.56
N SER A 164 5.02 5.07 -20.72
CA SER A 164 5.26 6.28 -21.54
C SER A 164 5.07 6.06 -23.04
N VAL A 165 5.21 4.81 -23.52
CA VAL A 165 4.99 4.44 -24.93
C VAL A 165 3.50 4.18 -25.19
N ARG A 166 2.74 3.71 -24.18
CA ARG A 166 1.29 3.48 -24.25
C ARG A 166 0.50 4.75 -24.60
N ASP A 167 0.93 5.90 -24.09
CA ASP A 167 0.25 7.18 -24.29
C ASP A 167 0.40 7.75 -25.72
N ALA A 168 1.18 7.08 -26.59
CA ALA A 168 1.41 7.47 -27.98
C ALA A 168 0.49 6.76 -29.01
N GLU A 169 -0.31 5.77 -28.60
CA GLU A 169 -1.20 5.01 -29.50
C GLU A 169 -2.67 5.49 -29.45
N PRO A 170 -3.41 5.45 -30.57
CA PRO A 170 -4.79 5.91 -30.64
C PRO A 170 -5.76 4.99 -29.88
N PRO A 171 -6.87 5.51 -29.34
CA PRO A 171 -7.79 4.76 -28.48
C PRO A 171 -8.52 3.65 -29.27
N GLY A 172 -8.13 2.40 -29.02
CA GLY A 172 -8.74 1.17 -29.51
C GLY A 172 -8.22 -0.04 -28.71
N PHE A 173 -8.92 -1.18 -28.75
CA PHE A 173 -8.55 -2.39 -28.00
C PHE A 173 -7.23 -2.96 -28.55
N SER A 174 -6.10 -2.45 -28.06
CA SER A 174 -4.76 -2.78 -28.55
C SER A 174 -4.18 -4.02 -27.87
N TYR A 175 -3.17 -4.62 -28.49
CA TYR A 175 -2.39 -5.73 -27.95
C TYR A 175 -1.87 -5.44 -26.52
N TRP A 176 -1.62 -4.18 -26.20
CA TRP A 176 -1.18 -3.72 -24.88
C TRP A 176 -2.22 -3.88 -23.78
N HIS A 177 -3.52 -3.82 -24.11
CA HIS A 177 -4.59 -4.03 -23.13
C HIS A 177 -4.58 -5.46 -22.57
N LEU A 178 -4.24 -6.45 -23.40
CA LEU A 178 -4.08 -7.84 -22.96
C LEU A 178 -2.80 -8.03 -22.12
N VAL A 179 -1.73 -7.31 -22.46
CA VAL A 179 -0.50 -7.32 -21.67
C VAL A 179 -0.75 -6.74 -20.26
N ASP A 180 -1.52 -5.65 -20.16
CA ASP A 180 -1.78 -4.96 -18.90
C ASP A 180 -2.81 -5.65 -18.00
N VAL A 181 -3.86 -6.23 -18.59
CA VAL A 181 -4.96 -6.84 -17.83
C VAL A 181 -4.68 -8.31 -17.52
N ALA A 182 -3.92 -9.01 -18.37
CA ALA A 182 -3.68 -10.44 -18.19
C ALA A 182 -2.21 -10.77 -17.93
N LEU A 183 -1.28 -10.29 -18.75
CA LEU A 183 0.11 -10.76 -18.69
C LEU A 183 0.87 -10.21 -17.46
N ILE A 184 0.80 -8.91 -17.19
CA ILE A 184 1.48 -8.28 -16.05
C ILE A 184 0.93 -8.80 -14.70
N PRO A 185 -0.39 -8.86 -14.47
CA PRO A 185 -0.92 -9.43 -13.22
C PRO A 185 -0.58 -10.90 -13.07
N LEU A 186 -0.57 -11.68 -14.15
CA LEU A 186 -0.15 -13.08 -14.13
C LEU A 186 1.33 -13.23 -13.81
N ILE A 187 2.22 -12.42 -14.41
CA ILE A 187 3.65 -12.41 -14.10
C ILE A 187 3.88 -12.01 -12.65
N VAL A 188 3.18 -10.98 -12.15
CA VAL A 188 3.26 -10.55 -10.75
C VAL A 188 2.76 -11.64 -9.80
N LEU A 189 1.68 -12.34 -10.16
CA LEU A 189 1.16 -13.46 -9.36
C LEU A 189 2.10 -14.67 -9.37
N VAL A 190 2.70 -14.99 -10.51
CA VAL A 190 3.69 -16.07 -10.63
C VAL A 190 4.95 -15.71 -9.86
N LEU A 191 5.48 -14.49 -9.98
CA LEU A 191 6.64 -14.03 -9.21
C LEU A 191 6.35 -13.96 -7.71
N LYS A 192 5.14 -13.54 -7.31
CA LYS A 192 4.69 -13.56 -5.92
C LYS A 192 4.59 -14.98 -5.37
N SER A 193 4.07 -15.92 -6.16
CA SER A 193 4.04 -17.36 -5.82
C SER A 193 5.46 -17.92 -5.67
N TYR A 194 6.37 -17.60 -6.57
CA TYR A 194 7.78 -18.02 -6.49
C TYR A 194 8.46 -17.44 -5.24
N TRP A 195 8.17 -16.18 -4.90
CA TRP A 195 8.67 -15.52 -3.69
C TRP A 195 8.13 -16.13 -2.40
N GLU A 196 6.83 -16.46 -2.33
CA GLU A 196 6.25 -17.12 -1.15
C GLU A 196 6.80 -18.54 -0.94
N VAL A 197 7.13 -19.26 -2.01
CA VAL A 197 7.79 -20.58 -1.93
C VAL A 197 9.24 -20.45 -1.45
N GLN A 198 10.03 -19.50 -1.98
CA GLN A 198 11.42 -19.31 -1.54
C GLN A 198 11.54 -18.75 -0.11
N LEU A 199 10.62 -17.87 0.33
CA LEU A 199 10.59 -17.40 1.73
C LEU A 199 10.25 -18.51 2.73
N VAL A 200 9.57 -19.57 2.29
CA VAL A 200 9.27 -20.76 3.10
C VAL A 200 10.47 -21.71 3.17
N GLU A 201 11.33 -21.74 2.14
CA GLU A 201 12.59 -22.49 2.17
C GLU A 201 13.74 -21.73 2.88
N ALA A 202 13.70 -20.40 2.91
CA ALA A 202 14.74 -19.55 3.51
C ALA A 202 14.53 -19.25 5.01
N TYR A 203 13.39 -19.62 5.62
CA TYR A 203 13.10 -19.37 7.04
C TYR A 203 12.37 -20.53 7.71
#